data_AF-A0A0B8NZQ8-F1
#
_entry.id   AF-A0A0B8NZQ8-F1
#
_cell.length_a   1.000
_cell.length_b   1.000
_cell.length_c   1.000
_cell.angle_alpha   90.00
_cell.angle_beta   90.00
_cell.angle_gamma   90.00
#
_symmetry.space_group_name_H-M   'P 1'
#
loop_
_entity.id
_entity.type
_entity.pdbx_description
1 polymer ?
#
loop_
_entity_poly.entity_id
_entity_poly.type
_entity_poly.pdbx_seq_one_letter_code
_entity_poly.pdbx_strand_id
1 'polypeptide(L)'
;MSPILSAVLLSVMSFQYLFWIDAVTFFVSALLILHCLASTEDLSSQKVEKLNLRILFDGLIGYLSQPSLRSLWYAYLATASASAMVIVNTVVYVHEILGGGSSETALAMLAVGLGSMLVAVSLPKVVSPVNLHRSQALGLFLICLAFFIGTWLPSWIGYLVLCFLFGVGMSCIQTTSGLIINDASNGKDASKLFAAHFSLTHFWWLLTYLIAGVSASYGASWGLIG
;
A
#
# COMPACT_ATOMS: atom_id res chain seq x y z
N MET A 1 -7.30 -4.06 -6.58
CA MET A 1 -8.08 -4.59 -7.72
C MET A 1 -9.07 -3.52 -8.20
N SER A 2 -8.57 -2.47 -8.85
CA SER A 2 -9.40 -1.36 -9.36
C SER A 2 -9.00 -0.95 -10.79
N PRO A 3 -7.70 -0.88 -11.16
CA PRO A 3 -7.31 -0.41 -12.50
C PRO A 3 -7.81 -1.28 -13.66
N ILE A 4 -7.69 -2.61 -13.55
CA ILE A 4 -8.09 -3.55 -14.62
C ILE A 4 -9.61 -3.54 -14.82
N LEU A 5 -10.37 -3.56 -13.72
CA LEU A 5 -11.82 -3.56 -13.79
C LEU A 5 -12.33 -2.22 -14.37
N SER A 6 -11.74 -1.10 -13.96
CA SER A 6 -12.04 0.22 -14.53
C SER A 6 -11.68 0.33 -16.01
N ALA A 7 -10.53 -0.21 -16.44
CA ALA A 7 -10.14 -0.22 -17.85
C ALA A 7 -11.09 -1.06 -18.73
N VAL A 8 -11.51 -2.23 -18.23
CA VAL A 8 -12.49 -3.08 -18.92
C VAL A 8 -13.87 -2.40 -18.96
N LEU A 9 -14.32 -1.82 -17.85
CA LEU A 9 -15.59 -1.08 -17.78
C LEU A 9 -15.60 0.13 -18.72
N LEU A 10 -14.51 0.89 -18.82
CA LEU A 10 -14.39 2.03 -19.74
C LEU A 10 -14.40 1.62 -21.21
N SER A 11 -14.06 0.38 -21.54
CA SER A 11 -14.17 -0.13 -22.92
C SER A 11 -15.63 -0.32 -23.36
N VAL A 12 -16.56 -0.42 -22.41
CA VAL A 12 -17.98 -0.71 -22.65
C VAL A 12 -18.91 0.41 -22.17
N MET A 13 -18.45 1.27 -21.26
CA MET A 13 -19.28 2.28 -20.57
C MET A 13 -18.58 3.64 -20.52
N SER A 14 -19.35 4.72 -20.72
CA SER A 14 -18.85 6.10 -20.55
C SER A 14 -18.54 6.41 -19.07
N PHE A 15 -17.58 7.30 -18.82
CA PHE A 15 -17.11 7.72 -17.49
C PHE A 15 -18.24 8.16 -16.54
N GLN A 16 -19.34 8.72 -17.09
CA GLN A 16 -20.51 9.12 -16.32
C GLN A 16 -21.24 7.95 -15.64
N TYR A 17 -21.22 6.75 -16.25
CA TYR A 17 -21.87 5.56 -15.67
C TYR A 17 -21.06 4.98 -14.52
N LEU A 18 -19.73 5.10 -14.54
CA LEU A 18 -18.88 4.69 -13.42
C LEU A 18 -19.22 5.50 -12.15
N PHE A 19 -19.42 6.81 -12.30
CA PHE A 19 -19.86 7.65 -11.18
C PHE A 19 -21.21 7.26 -10.62
N TRP A 20 -22.18 6.90 -11.48
CA TRP A 20 -23.48 6.43 -11.03
C TRP A 20 -23.38 5.10 -10.27
N ILE A 21 -22.57 4.17 -10.76
CA ILE A 21 -22.32 2.88 -10.09
C ILE A 21 -21.66 3.11 -8.72
N ASP A 22 -20.66 3.98 -8.63
CA ASP A 22 -20.02 4.34 -7.37
C ASP A 22 -21.01 4.97 -6.39
N ALA A 23 -21.85 5.91 -6.86
CA ALA A 23 -22.87 6.56 -6.04
C ALA A 23 -23.87 5.54 -5.46
N VAL A 24 -24.34 4.60 -6.28
CA VAL A 24 -25.23 3.52 -5.82
C VAL A 24 -24.52 2.60 -4.82
N THR A 25 -23.26 2.25 -5.07
CA THR A 25 -22.47 1.39 -4.17
C THR A 25 -22.26 2.05 -2.80
N PHE A 26 -21.99 3.36 -2.76
CA PHE A 26 -21.93 4.13 -1.52
C PHE A 26 -23.27 4.15 -0.79
N PHE A 27 -24.37 4.34 -1.52
CA PHE A 27 -25.70 4.35 -0.93
C PHE A 27 -26.05 2.98 -0.31
N VAL A 28 -25.79 1.88 -1.01
CA VAL A 28 -25.98 0.52 -0.50
C VAL A 28 -25.09 0.27 0.72
N SER A 29 -23.83 0.69 0.69
CA SER A 29 -22.91 0.55 1.83
C SER A 29 -23.40 1.33 3.05
N ALA A 30 -23.93 2.54 2.85
CA ALA A 30 -24.52 3.35 3.92
C ALA A 30 -25.73 2.65 4.55
N LEU A 31 -26.62 2.06 3.74
CA LEU A 31 -27.76 1.29 4.24
C LEU A 31 -27.33 0.06 5.05
N LEU A 32 -26.32 -0.68 4.58
CA LEU A 32 -25.77 -1.83 5.30
C LEU A 32 -25.17 -1.43 6.65
N ILE A 33 -24.43 -0.31 6.70
CA ILE A 33 -23.85 0.23 7.95
C ILE A 33 -24.98 0.63 8.92
N LEU A 34 -26.00 1.35 8.45
CA LEU A 34 -27.16 1.74 9.27
C LEU A 34 -27.89 0.52 9.82
N HIS A 35 -28.05 -0.53 9.02
CA HIS A 35 -28.68 -1.78 9.45
C HIS A 35 -27.86 -2.53 10.51
N CYS A 36 -26.53 -2.53 10.37
CA CYS A 36 -25.62 -3.14 11.34
C CYS A 36 -25.56 -2.35 12.66
N LEU A 37 -25.55 -1.01 12.59
CA LEU A 37 -25.61 -0.12 13.76
C LEU A 37 -26.93 -0.26 14.51
N ALA A 38 -28.06 -0.39 13.80
CA ALA A 38 -29.36 -0.62 14.41
C ALA A 38 -29.46 -1.96 15.16
N SER A 39 -28.63 -2.94 14.81
CA SER A 39 -28.58 -4.25 15.47
C SER A 39 -27.56 -4.34 16.62
N THR A 40 -26.74 -3.30 16.82
CA THR A 40 -25.69 -3.29 17.84
C THR A 40 -26.13 -2.47 19.05
N GLU A 41 -26.87 -3.09 19.98
CA GLU A 41 -27.36 -2.44 21.21
C GLU A 41 -26.26 -2.11 22.24
N ASP A 42 -25.01 -2.54 22.02
CA ASP A 42 -23.99 -2.61 23.08
C ASP A 42 -22.82 -1.60 22.97
N LEU A 43 -23.01 -0.46 22.30
CA LEU A 43 -21.98 0.59 22.18
C LEU A 43 -21.90 1.53 23.40
N SER A 44 -22.74 1.34 24.42
CA SER A 44 -22.88 2.28 25.55
C SER A 44 -21.73 2.24 26.57
N SER A 45 -20.80 1.29 26.48
CA SER A 45 -19.72 1.09 27.46
C SER A 45 -18.36 1.66 27.06
N GLN A 46 -18.17 2.13 25.82
CA GLN A 46 -16.95 2.84 25.45
C GLN A 46 -17.01 4.28 25.97
N LYS A 47 -16.34 4.50 27.11
CA LYS A 47 -16.04 5.82 27.64
C LYS A 47 -15.39 6.65 26.54
N VAL A 48 -16.15 7.54 25.92
CA VAL A 48 -15.63 8.51 24.94
C VAL A 48 -14.72 9.46 25.71
N GLU A 49 -13.44 9.12 25.81
CA GLU A 49 -12.43 10.05 26.30
C GLU A 49 -12.45 11.28 25.39
N LYS A 50 -12.58 12.46 25.98
CA LYS A 50 -12.51 13.72 25.23
C LYS A 50 -11.19 13.73 24.45
N LEU A 51 -11.29 13.96 23.14
CA LEU A 51 -10.13 14.11 22.26
C LEU A 51 -9.17 15.14 22.85
N ASN A 52 -8.00 14.67 23.27
CA ASN A 52 -6.90 15.50 23.75
C ASN A 52 -5.67 15.13 22.93
N LEU A 53 -4.92 16.15 22.49
CA LEU A 53 -3.64 15.96 21.79
C LEU A 53 -2.72 14.99 22.54
N ARG A 54 -2.73 15.03 23.88
CA ARG A 54 -1.96 14.12 24.71
C ARG A 54 -2.25 12.64 24.43
N ILE A 55 -3.53 12.28 24.28
CA ILE A 55 -3.96 10.89 24.00
C ILE A 55 -3.48 10.44 22.61
N LEU A 56 -3.45 11.36 21.63
CA LEU A 56 -2.92 11.07 20.28
C LEU A 56 -1.41 10.83 20.31
N PHE A 57 -0.67 11.68 21.01
CA PHE A 57 0.78 11.52 21.17
C PHE A 57 1.14 10.28 21.98
N ASP A 58 0.35 9.93 23.00
CA ASP A 58 0.56 8.72 23.81
C ASP A 58 0.45 7.44 22.95
N GLY A 59 -0.49 7.39 21.99
CA GLY A 59 -0.60 6.28 21.03
C GLY A 59 0.60 6.16 20.09
N LEU A 60 1.10 7.30 19.58
CA LEU A 60 2.30 7.38 18.74
C LEU A 60 3.56 6.94 19.51
N ILE A 61 3.75 7.46 20.72
CA ILE A 61 4.86 7.11 21.60
C ILE A 61 4.79 5.64 21.97
N GLY A 62 3.61 5.13 22.33
CA GLY A 62 3.38 3.72 22.64
C GLY A 62 3.72 2.82 21.46
N TYR A 63 3.31 3.18 20.24
CA TYR A 63 3.67 2.46 19.02
C TYR A 63 5.19 2.47 18.79
N LEU A 64 5.84 3.63 18.87
CA LEU A 64 7.28 3.77 18.65
C LEU A 64 8.14 3.24 19.79
N SER A 65 7.57 2.90 20.95
CA SER A 65 8.29 2.28 22.07
C SER A 65 8.45 0.77 21.87
N GLN A 66 7.57 0.13 21.09
CA GLN A 66 7.61 -1.31 20.84
C GLN A 66 8.60 -1.65 19.71
N PRO A 67 9.65 -2.46 19.96
CA PRO A 67 10.67 -2.76 18.94
C PRO A 67 10.11 -3.39 17.65
N SER A 68 9.12 -4.28 17.77
CA SER A 68 8.44 -4.93 16.63
C SER A 68 7.70 -3.94 15.74
N LEU A 69 7.03 -2.95 16.35
CA LEU A 69 6.27 -1.91 15.65
C LEU A 69 7.18 -0.85 15.00
N ARG A 70 8.31 -0.53 15.63
CA ARG A 70 9.35 0.31 15.03
C ARG A 70 9.93 -0.33 13.77
N SER A 71 10.29 -1.62 13.85
CA SER A 71 10.74 -2.42 12.70
C SER A 71 9.71 -2.37 11.56
N LEU A 72 8.44 -2.61 11.89
CA LEU A 72 7.33 -2.53 10.95
C LEU A 72 7.22 -1.14 10.30
N TRP A 73 7.40 -0.06 11.06
CA TRP A 73 7.35 1.31 10.54
C TRP A 73 8.47 1.61 9.54
N TYR A 74 9.71 1.16 9.81
CA TYR A 74 10.80 1.29 8.85
C TYR A 74 10.60 0.41 7.60
N ALA A 75 10.05 -0.79 7.75
CA ALA A 75 9.69 -1.61 6.59
C ALA A 75 8.65 -0.92 5.70
N TYR A 76 7.72 -0.18 6.30
CA TYR A 76 6.73 0.60 5.56
C TYR A 76 7.32 1.78 4.78
N LEU A 77 8.49 2.30 5.17
CA LEU A 77 9.20 3.27 4.32
C LEU A 77 9.58 2.63 2.98
N ALA A 78 10.10 1.39 2.99
CA ALA A 78 10.41 0.67 1.76
C ALA A 78 9.16 0.39 0.92
N THR A 79 8.07 -0.04 1.57
CA THR A 79 6.76 -0.21 0.91
C THR A 79 6.27 1.09 0.28
N ALA A 80 6.38 2.21 1.00
CA ALA A 80 5.98 3.52 0.52
C ALA A 80 6.83 3.96 -0.68
N SER A 81 8.14 3.78 -0.61
CA SER A 81 9.05 4.07 -1.74
C SER A 81 8.76 3.21 -2.96
N ALA A 82 8.52 1.91 -2.78
CA ALA A 82 8.12 1.02 -3.87
C ALA A 82 6.77 1.42 -4.46
N SER A 83 5.79 1.78 -3.62
CA SER A 83 4.47 2.26 -4.06
C SER A 83 4.58 3.56 -4.85
N ALA A 84 5.41 4.50 -4.38
CA ALA A 84 5.68 5.77 -5.06
C ALA A 84 6.32 5.56 -6.43
N MET A 85 7.33 4.68 -6.50
CA MET A 85 7.95 4.28 -7.77
C MET A 85 6.91 3.68 -8.72
N VAL A 86 6.08 2.76 -8.24
CA VAL A 86 5.05 2.11 -9.05
C VAL A 86 4.00 3.11 -9.53
N ILE A 87 3.43 3.94 -8.66
CA ILE A 87 2.28 4.77 -9.02
C ILE A 87 2.71 6.04 -9.77
N VAL A 88 3.77 6.70 -9.33
CA VAL A 88 4.19 8.00 -9.87
C VAL A 88 5.14 7.81 -11.05
N ASN A 89 6.17 6.99 -10.88
CA ASN A 89 7.27 6.93 -11.84
C ASN A 89 7.04 5.94 -12.98
N THR A 90 6.18 4.92 -12.83
CA THR A 90 5.96 3.91 -13.88
C THR A 90 5.50 4.52 -15.20
N VAL A 91 4.56 5.46 -15.17
CA VAL A 91 4.04 6.08 -16.40
C VAL A 91 5.17 6.79 -17.15
N VAL A 92 5.93 7.63 -16.44
CA VAL A 92 7.07 8.37 -16.99
C VAL A 92 8.15 7.41 -17.48
N TYR A 93 8.54 6.43 -16.67
CA TYR A 93 9.58 5.47 -17.01
C TYR A 93 9.23 4.63 -18.25
N VAL A 94 7.98 4.15 -18.33
CA VAL A 94 7.52 3.36 -19.47
C VAL A 94 7.47 4.20 -20.74
N HIS A 95 6.92 5.41 -20.67
CA HIS A 95 6.74 6.25 -21.85
C HIS A 95 8.05 6.90 -22.32
N GLU A 96 8.85 7.45 -21.41
CA GLU A 96 10.04 8.24 -21.76
C GLU A 96 11.31 7.40 -21.89
N ILE A 97 11.46 6.31 -21.13
CA ILE A 97 12.71 5.52 -21.09
C ILE A 97 12.57 4.22 -21.89
N LEU A 98 11.47 3.50 -21.71
CA LEU A 98 11.23 2.22 -22.43
C LEU A 98 10.55 2.40 -23.79
N GLY A 99 10.08 3.61 -24.13
CA GLY A 99 9.38 3.90 -25.38
C GLY A 99 8.04 3.19 -25.53
N GLY A 100 7.43 2.75 -24.44
CA GLY A 100 6.10 2.12 -24.41
C GLY A 100 4.97 3.14 -24.34
N GLY A 101 3.74 2.65 -24.21
CA GLY A 101 2.55 3.47 -24.02
C GLY A 101 1.67 2.98 -22.87
N SER A 102 0.39 3.34 -22.95
CA SER A 102 -0.60 3.04 -21.90
C SER A 102 -0.83 1.55 -21.69
N SER A 103 -0.71 0.75 -22.76
CA SER A 103 -0.88 -0.71 -22.73
C SER A 103 0.23 -1.36 -21.89
N GLU A 104 1.46 -0.94 -22.12
CA GLU A 104 2.61 -1.50 -21.44
C GLU A 104 2.72 -0.99 -19.99
N THR A 105 2.30 0.25 -19.74
CA THR A 105 2.08 0.76 -18.38
C THR A 105 1.07 -0.11 -17.63
N ALA A 106 -0.03 -0.50 -18.29
CA ALA A 106 -1.01 -1.41 -17.69
C ALA A 106 -0.41 -2.82 -17.45
N LEU A 107 0.46 -3.30 -18.33
CA LEU A 107 1.16 -4.58 -18.14
C LEU A 107 2.10 -4.54 -16.92
N ALA A 108 2.83 -3.43 -16.72
CA ALA A 108 3.65 -3.22 -15.53
C ALA A 108 2.80 -3.24 -14.25
N MET A 109 1.66 -2.54 -14.24
CA MET A 109 0.71 -2.56 -13.12
C MET A 109 0.13 -3.95 -12.87
N LEU A 110 -0.12 -4.71 -13.93
CA LEU A 110 -0.55 -6.11 -13.85
C LEU A 110 0.53 -6.96 -13.19
N ALA A 111 1.80 -6.80 -13.55
CA ALA A 111 2.91 -7.54 -12.94
C ALA A 111 3.01 -7.26 -11.42
N VAL A 112 2.88 -6.00 -10.99
CA VAL A 112 2.78 -5.64 -9.56
C VAL A 112 1.60 -6.35 -8.90
N GLY A 113 0.42 -6.31 -9.54
CA GLY A 113 -0.79 -6.96 -9.05
C GLY A 113 -0.63 -8.48 -8.89
N LEU A 114 0.00 -9.16 -9.87
CA LEU A 114 0.27 -10.59 -9.82
C LEU A 114 1.22 -10.96 -8.67
N GLY A 115 2.28 -10.18 -8.47
CA GLY A 115 3.19 -10.38 -7.34
C GLY A 115 2.46 -10.29 -5.99
N SER A 116 1.54 -9.32 -5.88
CA SER A 116 0.71 -9.16 -4.68
C SER A 116 -0.26 -10.33 -4.46
N MET A 117 -0.94 -10.78 -5.52
CA MET A 117 -1.84 -11.93 -5.47
C MET A 117 -1.12 -13.21 -5.05
N LEU A 118 0.10 -13.43 -5.55
CA LEU A 118 0.91 -14.58 -5.17
C LEU A 118 1.10 -14.64 -3.66
N VAL A 119 1.44 -13.51 -3.04
CA VAL A 119 1.58 -13.42 -1.58
C VAL A 119 0.23 -13.60 -0.89
N ALA A 120 -0.82 -12.93 -1.36
CA ALA A 120 -2.15 -13.03 -0.73
C ALA A 120 -2.69 -14.47 -0.67
N VAL A 121 -2.41 -15.30 -1.70
CA VAL A 121 -2.83 -16.71 -1.74
C VAL A 121 -1.88 -17.63 -0.97
N SER A 122 -0.58 -17.34 -0.99
CA SER A 122 0.44 -18.23 -0.41
C SER A 122 0.63 -17.99 1.08
N LEU A 123 0.56 -16.73 1.53
CA LEU A 123 0.88 -16.33 2.90
C LEU A 123 -0.03 -16.97 3.96
N PRO A 124 -1.37 -17.06 3.77
CA PRO A 124 -2.24 -17.74 4.74
C PRO A 124 -1.93 -19.23 4.92
N LYS A 125 -1.34 -19.87 3.90
CA LYS A 125 -1.01 -21.30 3.90
C LYS A 125 0.36 -21.61 4.51
N VAL A 126 1.25 -20.63 4.60
CA VAL A 126 2.67 -20.81 4.93
C VAL A 126 3.07 -20.15 6.25
N VAL A 127 2.33 -19.14 6.71
CA VAL A 127 2.71 -18.38 7.91
C VAL A 127 2.13 -19.00 9.18
N SER A 128 2.99 -19.73 9.90
CA SER A 128 2.88 -19.90 11.35
C SER A 128 3.27 -18.60 12.08
N PRO A 129 2.79 -18.33 13.31
CA PRO A 129 3.11 -17.11 14.07
C PRO A 129 4.61 -16.79 14.16
N VAL A 130 5.46 -17.83 14.19
CA VAL A 130 6.93 -17.74 14.28
C VAL A 130 7.58 -17.13 13.02
N ASN A 131 6.87 -17.01 11.90
CA ASN A 131 7.42 -16.55 10.61
C ASN A 131 7.04 -15.12 10.21
N LEU A 132 6.32 -14.36 11.05
CA LEU A 132 5.84 -13.01 10.72
C LEU A 132 6.99 -12.03 10.40
N HIS A 133 7.98 -11.94 11.28
CA HIS A 133 9.15 -11.07 11.07
C HIS A 133 10.02 -11.50 9.89
N ARG A 134 10.09 -12.81 9.59
CA ARG A 134 10.82 -13.32 8.43
C ARG A 134 10.15 -12.90 7.12
N SER A 135 8.82 -12.95 7.06
CA SER A 135 8.05 -12.46 5.91
C SER A 135 8.30 -10.97 5.67
N GLN A 136 8.30 -10.15 6.73
CA GLN A 136 8.62 -8.72 6.61
C GLN A 136 10.04 -8.48 6.11
N ALA A 137 11.03 -9.17 6.68
CA ALA A 137 12.43 -9.03 6.28
C ALA A 137 12.64 -9.46 4.82
N LEU A 138 11.98 -10.55 4.39
CA LEU A 138 11.95 -10.97 3.00
C LEU A 138 11.34 -9.89 2.11
N GLY A 139 10.20 -9.31 2.51
CA GLY A 139 9.55 -8.25 1.75
C GLY A 139 10.45 -7.02 1.57
N LEU A 140 11.11 -6.59 2.65
CA LEU A 140 12.08 -5.50 2.62
C LEU A 140 13.27 -5.82 1.71
N PHE A 141 13.84 -7.02 1.84
CA PHE A 141 14.94 -7.48 1.01
C PHE A 141 14.57 -7.47 -0.48
N LEU A 142 13.40 -7.99 -0.84
CA LEU A 142 12.93 -8.02 -2.23
C LEU A 142 12.73 -6.60 -2.81
N ILE A 143 12.21 -5.66 -2.02
CA ILE A 143 12.07 -4.26 -2.45
C ILE A 143 13.45 -3.63 -2.67
N CYS A 144 14.38 -3.78 -1.73
CA CYS A 144 15.74 -3.26 -1.86
C CYS A 144 16.48 -3.88 -3.05
N LEU A 145 16.32 -5.19 -3.25
CA LEU A 145 16.88 -5.91 -4.38
C LEU A 145 16.30 -5.42 -5.70
N ALA A 146 14.99 -5.17 -5.77
CA ALA A 146 14.34 -4.61 -6.95
C ALA A 146 14.90 -3.21 -7.26
N PHE A 147 15.03 -2.32 -6.27
CA PHE A 147 15.68 -1.03 -6.50
C PHE A 147 17.13 -1.16 -6.98
N PHE A 148 17.90 -2.07 -6.38
CA PHE A 148 19.29 -2.29 -6.76
C PHE A 148 19.43 -2.84 -8.19
N ILE A 149 18.62 -3.81 -8.57
CA ILE A 149 18.63 -4.39 -9.93
C ILE A 149 18.13 -3.36 -10.96
N GLY A 150 17.14 -2.54 -10.58
CA GLY A 150 16.53 -1.54 -11.45
C GLY A 150 17.49 -0.47 -11.96
N THR A 151 18.61 -0.22 -11.29
CA THR A 151 19.61 0.75 -11.78
C THR A 151 20.44 0.24 -12.96
N TRP A 152 20.43 -1.07 -13.25
CA TRP A 152 21.31 -1.69 -14.25
C TRP A 152 20.59 -2.30 -15.46
N LEU A 153 19.26 -2.44 -15.42
CA LEU A 153 18.49 -3.13 -16.48
C LEU A 153 17.40 -2.24 -17.10
N PRO A 154 17.74 -1.36 -18.06
CA PRO A 154 16.77 -0.64 -18.87
C PRO A 154 16.20 -1.58 -19.96
N SER A 155 15.48 -2.62 -19.56
CA SER A 155 14.81 -3.55 -20.48
C SER A 155 13.38 -3.80 -20.05
N TRP A 156 12.49 -4.08 -21.01
CA TRP A 156 11.09 -4.37 -20.72
C TRP A 156 10.94 -5.56 -19.76
N ILE A 157 11.62 -6.67 -20.07
CA ILE A 157 11.54 -7.88 -19.25
C ILE A 157 12.07 -7.61 -17.84
N GLY A 158 13.19 -6.89 -17.74
CA GLY A 158 13.74 -6.47 -16.44
C GLY A 158 12.72 -5.66 -15.65
N TYR A 159 12.08 -4.68 -16.28
CA TYR A 159 11.10 -3.83 -15.63
C TYR A 159 9.86 -4.60 -15.14
N LEU A 160 9.33 -5.55 -15.92
CA LEU A 160 8.23 -6.40 -15.47
C LEU A 160 8.60 -7.27 -14.26
N VAL A 161 9.83 -7.81 -14.24
CA VAL A 161 10.35 -8.55 -13.09
C VAL A 161 10.44 -7.65 -11.86
N LEU A 162 10.92 -6.41 -12.01
CA LEU A 162 10.98 -5.43 -10.92
C LEU A 162 9.58 -5.10 -10.37
N CYS A 163 8.64 -4.82 -11.26
CA CYS A 163 7.23 -4.60 -10.91
C CYS A 163 6.66 -5.76 -10.12
N PHE A 164 6.90 -7.00 -10.57
CA PHE A 164 6.48 -8.20 -9.86
C PHE A 164 7.11 -8.30 -8.46
N LEU A 165 8.42 -8.07 -8.35
CA LEU A 165 9.14 -8.10 -7.07
C LEU A 165 8.64 -7.03 -6.09
N PHE A 166 8.34 -5.82 -6.57
CA PHE A 166 7.72 -4.78 -5.74
C PHE A 166 6.36 -5.25 -5.22
N GLY A 167 5.52 -5.86 -6.09
CA GLY A 167 4.22 -6.41 -5.71
C GLY A 167 4.32 -7.46 -4.60
N VAL A 168 5.26 -8.40 -4.73
CA VAL A 168 5.54 -9.43 -3.72
C VAL A 168 6.02 -8.76 -2.42
N GLY A 169 7.05 -7.92 -2.51
CA GLY A 169 7.70 -7.34 -1.34
C GLY A 169 6.77 -6.46 -0.50
N MET A 170 5.99 -5.59 -1.16
CA MET A 170 5.00 -4.75 -0.50
C MET A 170 3.93 -5.59 0.21
N SER A 171 3.44 -6.64 -0.44
CA SER A 171 2.40 -7.50 0.13
C SER A 171 2.90 -8.31 1.32
N CYS A 172 4.15 -8.80 1.30
CA CYS A 172 4.75 -9.50 2.44
C CYS A 172 4.77 -8.64 3.72
N ILE A 173 4.98 -7.32 3.57
CA ILE A 173 4.98 -6.36 4.67
C ILE A 173 3.54 -6.00 5.07
N GLN A 174 2.69 -5.66 4.09
CA GLN A 174 1.33 -5.17 4.35
C GLN A 174 0.41 -6.25 4.92
N THR A 175 0.51 -7.49 4.46
CA THR A 175 -0.38 -8.57 4.94
C THR A 175 -0.03 -9.01 6.37
N THR A 176 1.23 -8.85 6.80
CA THR A 176 1.66 -9.22 8.16
C THR A 176 1.49 -8.10 9.19
N SER A 177 1.27 -6.85 8.76
CA SER A 177 1.21 -5.69 9.66
C SER A 177 0.12 -5.82 10.72
N GLY A 178 -1.10 -6.21 10.33
CA GLY A 178 -2.22 -6.38 11.24
C GLY A 178 -1.98 -7.48 12.29
N LEU A 179 -1.30 -8.56 11.90
CA LEU A 179 -0.95 -9.64 12.82
C LEU A 179 0.09 -9.18 13.85
N ILE A 180 1.08 -8.41 13.42
CA ILE A 180 2.15 -7.88 14.30
C ILE A 180 1.60 -6.82 15.25
N ILE A 181 0.67 -5.97 14.79
CA ILE A 181 0.01 -4.98 15.63
C ILE A 181 -0.86 -5.67 16.68
N ASN A 182 -1.62 -6.69 16.29
CA ASN A 182 -2.42 -7.48 17.23
C ASN A 182 -1.55 -8.19 18.27
N ASP A 183 -0.46 -8.82 17.84
CA ASP A 183 0.51 -9.47 18.73
C ASP A 183 1.13 -8.45 19.72
N ALA A 184 1.60 -7.30 19.23
CA ALA A 184 2.19 -6.25 20.05
C ALA A 184 1.19 -5.59 21.03
N SER A 185 -0.12 -5.61 20.72
CA SER A 185 -1.16 -5.05 21.58
C SER A 185 -1.44 -5.89 22.83
N ASN A 186 -1.07 -7.18 22.85
CA ASN A 186 -1.46 -8.12 23.92
C ASN A 186 -2.97 -8.07 24.26
N GLY A 187 -3.82 -7.78 23.27
CA GLY A 187 -5.28 -7.66 23.44
C GLY A 187 -5.77 -6.40 24.16
N LYS A 188 -4.88 -5.47 24.55
CA LYS A 188 -5.23 -4.19 25.17
C LYS A 188 -4.83 -3.05 24.22
N ASP A 189 -5.72 -2.07 24.03
CA ASP A 189 -5.45 -0.87 23.23
C ASP A 189 -5.10 -1.07 21.73
N ALA A 190 -5.45 -2.22 21.11
CA ALA A 190 -5.17 -2.50 19.70
C ALA A 190 -5.62 -1.37 18.76
N SER A 191 -6.81 -0.81 18.97
CA SER A 191 -7.33 0.31 18.16
C SER A 191 -6.44 1.55 18.20
N LYS A 192 -5.80 1.85 19.35
CA LYS A 192 -4.86 2.98 19.46
C LYS A 192 -3.60 2.74 18.64
N LEU A 193 -3.06 1.51 18.68
CA LEU A 193 -1.89 1.14 17.88
C LEU A 193 -2.20 1.10 16.38
N PHE A 194 -3.38 0.64 15.97
CA PHE A 194 -3.82 0.71 14.58
C PHE A 194 -3.97 2.16 14.08
N ALA A 195 -4.54 3.05 14.89
CA ALA A 195 -4.64 4.47 14.56
C ALA A 195 -3.27 5.15 14.43
N ALA A 196 -2.34 4.84 15.34
CA ALA A 196 -0.96 5.32 15.26
C ALA A 196 -0.25 4.78 14.02
N HIS A 197 -0.39 3.48 13.72
CA HIS A 197 0.17 2.85 12.53
C HIS A 197 -0.33 3.50 11.24
N PHE A 198 -1.64 3.70 11.11
CA PHE A 198 -2.24 4.35 9.96
C PHE A 198 -1.64 5.75 9.73
N SER A 199 -1.56 6.56 10.78
CA SER A 199 -0.99 7.92 10.69
C SER A 199 0.48 7.91 10.28
N LEU A 200 1.28 7.04 10.93
CA LEU A 200 2.72 6.92 10.68
C LEU A 200 3.06 6.39 9.28
N THR A 201 2.22 5.52 8.72
CA THR A 201 2.42 4.99 7.37
C THR A 201 2.03 6.00 6.29
N HIS A 202 0.99 6.81 6.52
CA HIS A 202 0.63 7.92 5.64
C HIS A 202 1.69 9.02 5.61
N PHE A 203 2.38 9.24 6.73
CA PHE A 203 3.55 10.12 6.75
C PHE A 203 4.61 9.67 5.73
N TRP A 204 4.91 8.37 5.67
CA TRP A 204 5.84 7.84 4.66
C TRP A 204 5.30 7.94 3.23
N TRP A 205 4.01 7.66 3.00
CA TRP A 205 3.42 7.85 1.67
C TRP A 205 3.48 9.29 1.20
N LEU A 206 3.13 10.25 2.06
CA LEU A 206 3.23 11.66 1.73
C LEU A 206 4.67 12.04 1.36
N LEU A 207 5.63 11.65 2.19
CA LEU A 207 7.04 11.97 1.96
C LEU A 207 7.57 11.34 0.66
N THR A 208 7.31 10.05 0.45
CA THR A 208 7.80 9.33 -0.73
C THR A 208 7.12 9.78 -2.02
N TYR A 209 5.84 10.16 -1.99
CA TYR A 209 5.16 10.75 -3.15
C TYR A 209 5.71 12.13 -3.50
N LEU A 210 6.02 12.97 -2.52
CA LEU A 210 6.68 14.26 -2.77
C LEU A 210 8.05 14.05 -3.41
N ILE A 211 8.86 13.13 -2.86
CA ILE A 211 10.18 12.79 -3.42
C ILE A 211 10.05 12.23 -4.84
N ALA A 212 9.11 11.31 -5.07
CA ALA A 212 8.89 10.71 -6.38
C ALA A 212 8.42 11.74 -7.41
N GLY A 213 7.47 12.61 -7.05
CA GLY A 213 6.98 13.67 -7.94
C GLY A 213 8.08 14.66 -8.32
N VAL A 214 8.94 15.03 -7.37
CA VAL A 214 10.12 15.86 -7.64
C VAL A 214 11.09 15.12 -8.56
N SER A 215 11.37 13.84 -8.31
CA SER A 215 12.25 13.03 -9.17
C SER A 215 11.73 12.88 -10.60
N ALA A 216 10.42 12.70 -10.78
CA ALA A 216 9.78 12.63 -12.09
C ALA A 216 9.87 13.97 -12.84
N SER A 217 9.70 15.08 -12.12
CA SER A 217 9.84 16.43 -12.69
C SER A 217 11.27 16.70 -13.18
N TYR A 218 12.28 16.22 -12.44
CA TYR A 218 13.67 16.29 -12.89
C TYR A 218 13.98 15.29 -14.01
N GLY A 219 13.40 14.09 -14.03
CA GLY A 219 13.55 13.15 -15.15
C GLY A 219 13.06 13.75 -16.48
N ALA A 220 11.89 14.37 -16.47
CA ALA A 220 11.29 15.02 -17.64
C ALA A 220 12.10 16.24 -18.14
N SER A 221 12.78 16.97 -17.24
CA SER A 221 13.56 18.16 -17.64
C SER A 221 14.89 17.83 -18.31
N TRP A 222 15.48 16.65 -18.05
CA TRP A 222 16.69 16.19 -18.75
C TRP A 222 16.37 15.50 -20.09
N GLY A 223 15.17 14.92 -20.24
CA GLY A 223 14.70 14.37 -21.52
C GLY A 223 14.38 15.43 -22.59
N LEU A 224 14.24 16.70 -22.22
CA LEU A 224 13.99 17.82 -23.14
C LEU A 224 15.28 18.51 -23.66
N ILE A 225 16.46 18.02 -23.27
CA ILE A 225 17.77 18.56 -23.70
C ILE A 225 18.58 17.51 -24.51
N GLY A 226 17.98 16.36 -24.85
CA GLY A 226 18.59 15.29 -25.65
C GLY A 226 18.09 15.26 -27.09
#